data_AF-A0A382ZNJ5-F1
#
_entry.id   AF-A0A382ZNJ5-F1
#
_cell.length_a   1.000
_cell.length_b   1.000
_cell.length_c   1.000
_cell.angle_alpha   90.00
_cell.angle_beta   90.00
_cell.angle_gamma   90.00
#
_symmetry.space_group_name_H-M   'P 1'
#
loop_
_entity.id
_entity.type
_entity.pdbx_description
1 polymer ?
#
loop_
_entity_poly.entity_id
_entity_poly.type
_entity_poly.pdbx_seq_one_letter_code
_entity_poly.pdbx_strand_id
1 'polypeptide(L)'
;GNNNYSLFKKYSEMINSMSPINIRDLLSFKTDNKKININEIDSAQEIRKRLVAPGISLGALSPEAHETLSIAMNRIGAKSDSGEGG
;
A
#
# COMPACT_ATOMS: atom_id res chain seq x y z
N GLY A 1 2.87 -13.81 11.31
CA GLY A 1 2.72 -12.34 11.36
C GLY A 1 1.43 -12.00 12.07
N ASN A 2 1.47 -11.13 13.08
CA ASN A 2 0.37 -11.00 14.07
C ASN A 2 -0.82 -10.13 13.63
N ASN A 3 -1.03 -9.86 12.32
CA ASN A 3 -2.15 -9.06 11.78
C ASN A 3 -2.54 -7.85 12.66
N ASN A 4 -1.56 -7.09 13.15
CA ASN A 4 -1.76 -6.08 14.18
C ASN A 4 -1.76 -4.68 13.58
N TYR A 5 -2.96 -4.10 13.41
CA TYR A 5 -3.12 -2.75 12.89
C TYR A 5 -2.47 -1.67 13.76
N SER A 6 -2.49 -1.83 15.08
CA SER A 6 -1.85 -0.88 16.01
C SER A 6 -0.34 -0.84 15.80
N LEU A 7 0.30 -1.97 15.49
CA LEU A 7 1.72 -2.02 15.16
C LEU A 7 2.01 -1.31 13.83
N PHE A 8 1.18 -1.52 12.80
CA PHE A 8 1.28 -0.80 11.54
C PHE A 8 1.10 0.72 11.71
N LYS A 9 0.18 1.12 12.58
CA LYS A 9 -0.05 2.54 12.90
C LYS A 9 1.17 3.17 13.58
N LYS A 10 1.75 2.48 14.56
CA LYS A 10 3.00 2.92 15.23
C LYS A 10 4.16 3.08 14.24
N TYR A 11 4.32 2.12 13.32
CA TYR A 11 5.32 2.23 12.25
C TYR A 11 5.08 3.46 11.36
N SER A 12 3.84 3.67 10.92
CA SER A 12 3.49 4.80 10.04
C SER A 12 3.70 6.16 10.71
N GLU A 13 3.36 6.28 12.00
CA GLU A 13 3.63 7.49 12.79
C GLU A 13 5.12 7.77 12.94
N MET A 14 5.94 6.73 13.11
CA MET A 14 7.40 6.86 13.17
C MET A 14 7.95 7.42 11.85
N ILE A 15 7.49 6.91 10.70
CA ILE A 15 7.91 7.42 9.38
C ILE A 15 7.46 8.88 9.18
N ASN A 16 6.22 9.21 9.54
CA ASN A 16 5.67 10.57 9.35
C ASN A 16 6.27 11.64 10.27
N SER A 17 6.97 11.25 11.34
CA SER A 17 7.61 12.18 12.31
C SER A 17 9.09 12.44 12.04
N MET A 18 9.65 11.83 10.99
CA MET A 18 11.03 12.10 10.56
C MET A 18 11.16 13.52 9.97
N SER A 19 12.38 14.07 9.98
CA SER A 19 12.66 15.31 9.24
C SER A 19 12.34 15.14 7.74
N PRO A 20 11.90 16.19 7.02
CA PRO A 20 11.55 16.09 5.61
C PRO A 20 12.67 15.49 4.76
N ILE A 21 12.37 14.47 3.96
CA ILE A 21 13.30 13.80 3.02
C ILE A 21 12.83 14.00 1.57
N ASN A 22 11.52 13.97 1.35
CA ASN A 22 10.88 14.09 0.04
C ASN A 22 10.06 15.37 -0.05
N ILE A 23 9.77 15.84 -1.27
CA ILE A 23 8.96 17.05 -1.50
C ILE A 23 7.59 16.97 -0.80
N ARG A 24 6.94 15.80 -0.81
CA ARG A 24 5.65 15.59 -0.15
C ARG A 24 5.67 15.85 1.36
N ASP A 25 6.83 15.76 2.00
CA ASP A 25 6.97 15.96 3.44
C ASP A 25 6.89 17.46 3.81
N LEU A 26 7.02 18.34 2.81
CA LEU A 26 6.82 19.80 2.94
C LEU A 26 5.35 20.21 2.71
N LEU A 27 4.48 19.26 2.36
CA LEU A 27 3.07 19.50 2.06
C LEU A 27 2.19 19.04 3.22
N SER A 28 1.04 19.69 3.38
CA SER A 28 0.03 19.30 4.37
C SER A 28 -1.37 19.35 3.75
N PHE A 29 -2.28 18.52 4.27
CA PHE A 29 -3.67 18.52 3.86
C PHE A 29 -4.39 19.70 4.53
N LYS A 30 -4.83 20.68 3.73
CA LYS A 30 -5.76 21.72 4.16
C LYS A 30 -7.13 21.42 3.56
N THR A 31 -8.16 21.31 4.39
CA THR A 31 -9.53 21.08 3.93
C THR A 31 -10.52 21.82 4.81
N ASP A 32 -11.49 22.47 4.16
CA ASP A 32 -12.63 23.11 4.83
C ASP A 32 -13.85 22.16 4.88
N ASN A 33 -13.68 20.91 4.42
CA ASN A 33 -14.75 19.92 4.40
C ASN A 33 -15.11 19.47 5.82
N LYS A 34 -16.41 19.22 6.03
CA LYS A 34 -16.88 18.60 7.27
C LYS A 34 -16.35 17.17 7.37
N LYS A 35 -15.96 16.76 8.58
CA LYS A 35 -15.59 15.38 8.87
C LYS A 35 -16.79 14.47 8.58
N ILE A 36 -16.56 13.42 7.82
CA ILE A 36 -17.55 12.38 7.52
C ILE A 36 -17.30 11.14 8.38
N ASN A 37 -18.32 10.30 8.54
CA ASN A 37 -18.16 9.02 9.22
C ASN A 37 -17.30 8.08 8.36
N ILE A 38 -16.49 7.22 9.00
CA ILE A 38 -15.71 6.20 8.29
C ILE A 38 -16.60 5.22 7.50
N ASN A 39 -17.87 5.06 7.89
CA ASN A 39 -18.81 4.22 7.15
C ASN A 39 -19.30 4.86 5.84
N GLU A 40 -19.02 6.15 5.62
CA GLU A 40 -19.38 6.87 4.40
C GLU A 40 -18.27 6.84 3.34
N ILE A 41 -17.08 6.33 3.70
CA ILE A 41 -15.98 6.15 2.73
C ILE A 41 -16.04 4.78 2.07
N ASP A 42 -15.40 4.67 0.90
CA ASP A 42 -15.18 3.39 0.24
C ASP A 42 -14.59 2.35 1.21
N SER A 43 -15.05 1.11 1.09
CA SER A 43 -14.51 0.02 1.89
C SER A 43 -13.03 -0.20 1.61
N ALA A 44 -12.30 -0.76 2.58
CA ALA A 44 -10.90 -1.13 2.40
C ALA A 44 -10.71 -2.11 1.21
N GLN A 45 -11.72 -2.93 0.89
CA GLN A 45 -11.68 -3.81 -0.28
C GLN A 45 -11.69 -3.02 -1.59
N GLU A 46 -12.56 -2.02 -1.73
CA GLU A 46 -12.60 -1.17 -2.93
C GLU A 46 -11.38 -0.26 -3.05
N ILE A 47 -10.85 0.25 -1.93
CA ILE A 47 -9.63 1.05 -1.93
C ILE A 47 -8.44 0.20 -2.44
N ARG A 48 -8.28 -1.03 -1.95
CA ARG A 48 -7.13 -1.88 -2.31
C ARG A 48 -7.09 -2.31 -3.76
N LYS A 49 -8.22 -2.36 -4.48
CA LYS A 49 -8.24 -2.65 -5.94
C LYS A 49 -7.48 -1.61 -6.77
N ARG A 50 -7.29 -0.41 -6.23
CA ARG A 50 -6.51 0.67 -6.87
C ARG A 50 -5.00 0.48 -6.73
N LEU A 51 -4.56 -0.45 -5.88
CA LEU A 51 -3.16 -0.76 -5.69
C LEU A 51 -2.68 -1.74 -6.75
N VAL A 52 -1.42 -1.57 -7.16
CA VAL A 52 -0.74 -2.46 -8.09
C VAL A 52 0.59 -2.83 -7.48
N ALA A 53 0.91 -4.13 -7.43
CA ALA A 53 2.24 -4.58 -7.09
C ALA A 53 3.13 -4.30 -8.31
N PRO A 54 4.23 -3.52 -8.16
CA PRO A 54 5.06 -3.13 -9.29
C PRO A 54 5.73 -4.35 -9.92
N GLY A 55 6.04 -4.25 -11.21
CA GLY A 55 6.74 -5.28 -11.95
C GLY A 55 8.15 -5.44 -11.42
N ILE A 56 8.47 -6.62 -10.90
CA ILE A 56 9.82 -6.97 -10.46
C ILE A 56 10.18 -8.27 -11.18
N SER A 57 11.26 -8.25 -11.95
CA SER A 57 11.60 -9.36 -12.84
C SER A 57 11.84 -10.66 -12.07
N LEU A 58 11.38 -11.77 -12.65
CA LEU A 58 11.74 -13.11 -12.24
C LEU A 58 13.26 -13.28 -12.43
N GLY A 59 13.99 -13.44 -11.33
CA GLY A 59 15.46 -13.40 -11.29
C GLY A 59 16.03 -12.29 -10.41
N ALA A 60 15.34 -11.14 -10.29
CA ALA A 60 15.60 -10.17 -9.22
C ALA A 60 14.94 -10.60 -7.90
N LEU A 61 13.77 -11.23 -8.00
CA LEU A 61 13.13 -11.96 -6.92
C LEU A 61 13.19 -13.46 -7.16
N SER A 62 13.15 -14.22 -6.08
CA SER A 62 12.96 -15.67 -6.17
C SER A 62 11.57 -15.98 -6.75
N PRO A 63 11.40 -17.13 -7.42
CA PRO A 63 10.10 -17.55 -7.94
C PRO A 63 9.00 -17.54 -6.87
N GLU A 64 9.32 -17.96 -5.65
CA GLU A 64 8.37 -18.01 -4.53
C GLU A 64 7.90 -16.61 -4.12
N ALA A 65 8.79 -15.62 -4.13
CA ALA A 65 8.44 -14.24 -3.80
C ALA A 65 7.56 -13.62 -4.90
N HIS A 66 7.87 -13.88 -6.16
CA HIS A 66 7.09 -13.41 -7.31
C HIS A 66 5.68 -14.02 -7.33
N GLU A 67 5.58 -15.34 -7.15
CA GLU A 67 4.32 -16.05 -7.08
C GLU A 67 3.49 -15.60 -5.86
N THR A 68 4.14 -15.39 -4.70
CA THR A 68 3.46 -14.90 -3.49
C THR A 68 2.79 -13.55 -3.72
N LEU A 69 3.47 -12.61 -4.39
CA LEU A 69 2.90 -11.30 -4.73
C LEU A 69 1.70 -11.45 -5.66
N SER A 70 1.85 -12.24 -6.72
CA SER A 70 0.79 -12.47 -7.71
C SER A 70 -0.46 -13.10 -7.08
N ILE A 71 -0.28 -14.12 -6.24
CA ILE A 71 -1.37 -14.77 -5.51
C ILE A 71 -2.05 -13.78 -4.54
N ALA A 72 -1.26 -12.98 -3.81
CA ALA A 72 -1.81 -12.02 -2.84
C ALA A 72 -2.66 -10.94 -3.52
N MET A 73 -2.20 -10.38 -4.63
CA MET A 73 -2.93 -9.34 -5.37
C MET A 73 -4.21 -9.90 -6.01
N ASN A 74 -4.15 -11.09 -6.61
CA ASN A 74 -5.32 -11.77 -7.17
C ASN A 74 -6.38 -12.07 -6.09
N ARG A 75 -5.97 -12.50 -4.88
CA ARG A 75 -6.89 -12.79 -3.76
C ARG A 75 -7.69 -11.57 -3.31
N ILE A 76 -7.15 -10.37 -3.45
CA ILE A 76 -7.83 -9.12 -3.05
C ILE A 76 -8.47 -8.37 -4.23
N GLY A 77 -8.42 -8.94 -5.44
CA GLY A 77 -8.94 -8.32 -6.66
C GLY A 77 -8.13 -7.13 -7.16
N ALA A 78 -6.87 -7.01 -6.74
CA ALA A 78 -5.92 -6.01 -7.20
C ALA A 78 -5.06 -6.58 -8.33
N LYS A 79 -4.11 -5.81 -8.86
CA LYS A 79 -3.26 -6.23 -9.99
C LYS A 79 -1.80 -6.39 -9.57
N SER A 80 -1.10 -7.30 -10.25
CA SER A 80 0.36 -7.43 -10.19
C SER A 80 0.92 -7.36 -11.60
N ASP A 81 2.12 -6.84 -11.73
CA ASP A 81 2.88 -6.77 -12.98
C ASP A 81 3.99 -7.84 -12.93
N SER A 82 4.17 -8.59 -14.03
CA SER A 82 5.18 -9.67 -14.12
C SER A 82 6.62 -9.13 -14.16
N GLY A 83 6.80 -7.86 -14.53
CA GLY A 83 8.10 -7.26 -14.81
C GLY A 83 8.68 -7.72 -16.15
N GLU A 84 9.97 -7.43 -16.39
CA GLU A 84 10.62 -7.67 -17.68
C GLU A 84 11.03 -9.14 -17.92
N GLY A 85 10.88 -10.01 -16.91
CA GLY A 85 11.43 -11.36 -16.91
C GLY A 85 10.64 -12.42 -17.69
N GLY A 86 9.48 -12.05 -18.26
CA GLY A 86 8.51 -12.99 -18.85
C GLY A 86 7.39 -13.37 -17.89
#